data_AF-R6ZNA2-F1
#
_entry.id   AF-R6ZNA2-F1
#
_cell.length_a   1.000
_cell.length_b   1.000
_cell.length_c   1.000
_cell.angle_alpha   90.00
_cell.angle_beta   90.00
_cell.angle_gamma   90.00
#
_symmetry.space_group_name_H-M   'P 1'
#
loop_
_entity.id
_entity.type
_entity.pdbx_description
1 polymer ?
#
loop_
_entity_poly.entity_id
_entity_poly.type
_entity_poly.pdbx_seq_one_letter_code
_entity_poly.pdbx_strand_id
1 'polypeptide(L)'
;MKSLFFISIILLNLYVGNVDAQTLEPYTVDQNKDSLFHKTIGYLHKNQYFIDFVDTTSGFIKAKKYVKNENLLSVILGRRTELSIIIRPVREDESSLSIRIYQTTLEKNLYYHEEGICEDNSLYQAIIRGILDTE
;
A
#
# COMPACT_ATOMS: atom_id res chain seq x y z
N MET A 1 -37.15 28.76 16.62
CA MET A 1 -36.14 29.10 15.58
C MET A 1 -34.69 28.84 16.00
N LYS A 2 -34.27 29.05 17.27
CA LYS A 2 -32.88 28.79 17.71
C LYS A 2 -32.45 27.31 17.69
N SER A 3 -33.38 26.39 17.96
CA SER A 3 -33.10 24.93 17.97
C SER A 3 -32.79 24.34 16.58
N LEU A 4 -33.40 24.87 15.51
CA LEU A 4 -33.14 24.43 14.13
C LEU A 4 -31.72 24.81 13.66
N PHE A 5 -31.17 25.93 14.15
CA PHE A 5 -29.81 26.35 13.84
C PHE A 5 -28.75 25.42 14.46
N PHE A 6 -29.01 24.90 15.66
CA PHE A 6 -28.11 23.96 16.33
C PHE A 6 -28.05 22.60 15.61
N ILE A 7 -29.17 22.12 15.09
CA ILE A 7 -29.23 20.86 14.34
C ILE A 7 -28.45 20.98 13.02
N SER A 8 -28.52 22.13 12.35
CA SER A 8 -27.77 22.41 11.12
C SER A 8 -26.24 22.40 11.36
N ILE A 9 -25.77 22.96 12.47
CA ILE A 9 -24.33 22.97 12.81
C ILE A 9 -23.81 21.56 13.14
N ILE A 10 -24.62 20.72 13.80
CA ILE A 10 -24.24 19.32 14.10
C ILE A 10 -24.17 18.49 12.81
N LEU A 11 -25.13 18.68 11.89
CA LEU A 11 -25.12 18.00 10.59
C LEU A 11 -23.94 18.45 9.71
N LEU A 12 -23.51 19.71 9.80
CA LEU A 12 -22.36 20.22 9.03
C LEU A 12 -21.03 19.61 9.50
N ASN A 13 -20.89 19.26 10.79
CA ASN A 13 -19.70 18.60 11.31
C ASN A 13 -19.61 17.12 10.91
N LEU A 14 -20.72 16.48 10.55
CA LEU A 14 -20.75 15.09 10.08
C LEU A 14 -20.32 14.93 8.62
N TYR A 15 -20.24 16.02 7.85
CA TYR A 15 -19.80 16.01 6.45
C TYR A 15 -18.29 16.23 6.27
N VAL A 16 -17.53 16.57 7.33
CA VAL A 16 -16.08 16.82 7.22
C VAL A 16 -15.26 15.52 7.31
N GLY A 17 -15.91 14.37 7.53
CA GLY A 17 -15.32 13.07 7.28
C GLY A 17 -15.24 12.78 5.78
N ASN A 18 -14.59 13.64 5.00
CA ASN A 18 -14.12 13.25 3.68
C ASN A 18 -13.17 12.07 3.91
N VAL A 19 -13.63 10.89 3.53
CA VAL A 19 -12.79 9.73 3.27
C VAL A 19 -11.92 10.11 2.07
N ASP A 20 -10.87 10.89 2.33
CA ASP A 20 -9.76 11.02 1.40
C ASP A 20 -9.11 9.65 1.37
N ALA A 21 -9.52 8.84 0.39
CA ALA A 21 -8.70 7.73 -0.06
C ALA A 21 -7.37 8.35 -0.52
N GLN A 22 -6.41 8.45 0.40
CA GLN A 22 -5.11 9.04 0.14
C GLN A 22 -4.48 8.23 -0.99
N THR A 23 -4.57 8.77 -2.20
CA THR A 23 -3.80 8.28 -3.32
C THR A 23 -2.40 8.80 -3.06
N LEU A 24 -1.61 8.02 -2.31
CA LEU A 24 -0.22 8.34 -1.99
C LEU A 24 0.49 8.75 -3.29
N GLU A 25 1.00 9.97 -3.31
CA GLU A 25 1.61 10.53 -4.51
C GLU A 25 2.79 9.67 -4.97
N PRO A 26 2.99 9.50 -6.28
CA PRO A 26 4.16 8.81 -6.81
C PRO A 26 5.45 9.44 -6.27
N TYR A 27 6.37 8.61 -5.80
CA TYR A 27 7.67 9.03 -5.29
C TYR A 27 8.68 9.13 -6.42
N THR A 28 9.26 10.31 -6.64
CA THR A 28 10.31 10.52 -7.65
C THR A 28 11.66 10.02 -7.13
N VAL A 29 12.39 9.30 -7.98
CA VAL A 29 13.67 8.67 -7.68
C VAL A 29 14.67 9.01 -8.78
N ASP A 30 15.87 9.47 -8.39
CA ASP A 30 17.01 9.74 -9.28
C ASP A 30 17.69 8.43 -9.74
N GLN A 31 16.91 7.55 -10.36
CA GLN A 31 17.36 6.33 -11.02
C GLN A 31 16.53 6.09 -12.27
N ASN A 32 17.17 5.56 -13.32
CA ASN A 32 16.45 5.10 -14.50
C ASN A 32 15.50 3.94 -14.18
N LYS A 33 14.49 3.75 -15.05
CA LYS A 33 13.40 2.80 -14.85
C LYS A 33 13.92 1.38 -14.63
N ASP A 34 14.91 0.95 -15.41
CA ASP A 34 15.37 -0.44 -15.40
C ASP A 34 16.17 -0.77 -14.12
N SER A 35 17.01 0.16 -13.66
CA SER A 35 17.71 0.05 -12.38
C SER A 35 16.71 -0.04 -11.22
N LEU A 36 15.75 0.88 -11.16
CA LEU A 36 14.75 0.90 -10.10
C LEU A 36 13.85 -0.35 -10.13
N PHE A 37 13.53 -0.83 -11.33
CA PHE A 37 12.77 -2.07 -11.51
C PHE A 37 13.54 -3.28 -10.98
N HIS A 38 14.83 -3.39 -11.29
CA HIS A 38 15.68 -4.47 -10.79
C HIS A 38 15.77 -4.45 -9.27
N LYS A 39 16.02 -3.28 -8.67
CA LYS A 39 16.01 -3.11 -7.20
C LYS A 39 14.67 -3.50 -6.58
N THR A 40 13.56 -3.13 -7.21
CA THR A 40 12.23 -3.48 -6.74
C THR A 40 12.03 -4.99 -6.71
N ILE A 41 12.42 -5.69 -7.78
CA ILE A 41 12.38 -7.16 -7.82
C ILE A 41 13.29 -7.77 -6.73
N GLY A 42 14.52 -7.26 -6.57
CA GLY A 42 15.45 -7.68 -5.53
C GLY A 42 14.87 -7.54 -4.12
N TYR A 43 14.27 -6.38 -3.82
CA TYR A 43 13.58 -6.12 -2.56
C TYR A 43 12.45 -7.12 -2.31
N LEU A 44 11.60 -7.36 -3.31
CA LEU A 44 10.48 -8.30 -3.19
C LEU A 44 10.96 -9.71 -2.88
N HIS A 45 11.97 -10.21 -3.59
CA HIS A 45 12.58 -11.51 -3.33
C HIS A 45 13.20 -11.59 -1.93
N LYS A 46 14.04 -10.62 -1.55
CA LYS A 46 14.70 -10.57 -0.24
C LYS A 46 13.69 -10.57 0.92
N ASN A 47 12.55 -9.91 0.72
CA ASN A 47 11.50 -9.80 1.73
C ASN A 47 10.41 -10.88 1.62
N GLN A 48 10.66 -11.95 0.86
CA GLN A 48 9.77 -13.11 0.73
C GLN A 48 8.38 -12.75 0.19
N TYR A 49 8.29 -11.73 -0.66
CA TYR A 49 7.10 -11.52 -1.48
C TYR A 49 7.11 -12.53 -2.62
N PHE A 50 5.96 -13.14 -2.85
CA PHE A 50 5.70 -13.92 -4.05
C PHE A 50 5.28 -12.96 -5.16
N ILE A 51 6.02 -12.94 -6.27
CA ILE A 51 5.72 -12.10 -7.42
C ILE A 51 4.67 -12.83 -8.27
N ASP A 52 3.47 -12.27 -8.33
CA ASP A 52 2.32 -12.83 -9.05
C ASP A 52 2.35 -12.47 -10.54
N PHE A 53 2.76 -11.25 -10.85
CA PHE A 53 2.73 -10.73 -12.21
C PHE A 53 3.79 -9.64 -12.40
N VAL A 54 4.39 -9.61 -13.59
CA VAL A 54 5.41 -8.64 -13.99
C VAL A 54 5.13 -8.22 -15.43
N ASP A 55 4.99 -6.91 -15.66
CA ASP A 55 4.99 -6.30 -16.99
C ASP A 55 6.09 -5.23 -17.04
N THR A 56 7.22 -5.61 -17.62
CA THR A 56 8.40 -4.76 -17.76
C THR A 56 8.17 -3.55 -18.66
N THR A 57 7.20 -3.63 -19.57
CA THR A 57 6.89 -2.58 -20.56
C THR A 57 6.17 -1.42 -19.88
N SER A 58 5.13 -1.71 -19.10
CA SER A 58 4.43 -0.68 -18.31
C SER A 58 5.13 -0.34 -16.99
N GLY A 59 6.12 -1.15 -16.58
CA GLY A 59 6.79 -1.04 -15.29
C GLY A 59 5.92 -1.50 -14.13
N PHE A 60 4.94 -2.36 -14.39
CA PHE A 60 4.00 -2.86 -13.39
C PHE A 60 4.48 -4.18 -12.77
N ILE A 61 4.37 -4.26 -11.44
CA ILE A 61 4.69 -5.45 -10.66
C ILE A 61 3.56 -5.69 -9.66
N LYS A 62 3.00 -6.90 -9.68
CA LYS A 62 2.09 -7.37 -8.63
C LYS A 62 2.78 -8.44 -7.80
N ALA A 63 2.78 -8.27 -6.49
CA ALA A 63 3.36 -9.22 -5.56
C ALA A 63 2.52 -9.36 -4.30
N LYS A 64 2.66 -10.47 -3.58
CA LYS A 64 1.94 -10.71 -2.32
C LYS A 64 2.80 -11.39 -1.29
N LYS A 65 2.51 -11.13 -0.02
CA LYS A 65 3.14 -11.80 1.12
C LYS A 65 2.07 -12.18 2.13
N TYR A 66 2.21 -13.37 2.70
CA TYR A 66 1.43 -13.80 3.84
C TYR A 66 2.30 -13.79 5.08
N VAL A 67 1.81 -13.16 6.14
CA VAL A 67 2.42 -13.19 7.47
C VAL A 67 1.44 -13.86 8.41
N LYS A 68 1.84 -15.02 8.94
CA LYS A 68 1.06 -15.76 9.94
C LYS A 68 1.12 -15.06 11.28
N ASN A 69 0.00 -15.04 11.98
CA ASN A 69 -0.04 -14.64 13.38
C ASN A 69 0.29 -15.85 14.26
N GLU A 70 1.37 -15.77 15.03
CA GLU A 70 1.80 -16.84 15.92
C GLU A 70 1.11 -16.79 17.30
N ASN A 71 0.28 -15.77 17.56
CA ASN A 71 -0.49 -15.70 18.79
C ASN A 71 -1.67 -16.69 18.76
N LEU A 72 -1.52 -17.79 19.52
CA LEU A 72 -2.52 -18.86 19.63
C LEU A 72 -3.90 -18.41 20.11
N LEU A 73 -3.97 -17.31 20.88
CA LEU A 73 -5.22 -16.76 21.41
C LEU A 73 -5.88 -15.76 20.45
N SER A 74 -5.20 -15.38 19.37
CA SER A 74 -5.77 -14.41 18.42
C SER A 74 -6.84 -15.07 17.53
N VAL A 75 -7.91 -14.33 17.30
CA VAL A 75 -8.93 -14.68 16.29
C VAL A 75 -8.42 -14.45 14.86
N ILE A 76 -7.40 -13.59 14.71
CA ILE A 76 -6.72 -13.29 13.45
C ILE A 76 -5.60 -14.31 13.27
N LEU A 77 -5.68 -15.10 12.20
CA LEU A 77 -4.71 -16.13 11.80
C LEU A 77 -3.50 -15.54 11.08
N GLY A 78 -3.64 -14.35 10.50
CA GLY A 78 -2.56 -13.66 9.84
C GLY A 78 -3.08 -12.57 8.91
N ARG A 79 -2.16 -12.03 8.10
CA ARG A 79 -2.47 -10.97 7.15
C ARG A 79 -1.82 -11.27 5.82
N ARG A 80 -2.59 -11.12 4.75
CA ARG A 80 -2.09 -11.06 3.38
C ARG A 80 -1.87 -9.59 3.02
N THR A 81 -0.71 -9.28 2.46
CA THR A 81 -0.38 -7.97 1.91
C THR A 81 -0.10 -8.13 0.43
N GLU A 82 -0.90 -7.49 -0.41
CA GLU A 82 -0.69 -7.40 -1.85
C GLU A 82 -0.13 -6.03 -2.20
N LEU A 83 0.91 -6.01 -3.03
CA LEU A 83 1.55 -4.83 -3.56
C LEU A 83 1.26 -4.74 -5.05
N SER A 84 0.77 -3.58 -5.48
CA SER A 84 0.69 -3.18 -6.88
C SER A 84 1.65 -2.01 -7.07
N ILE A 85 2.77 -2.26 -7.74
CA ILE A 85 3.86 -1.31 -7.91
C ILE A 85 3.90 -0.88 -9.37
N ILE A 86 4.03 0.42 -9.62
CA ILE A 86 4.21 0.97 -10.96
C ILE A 86 5.45 1.86 -10.97
N ILE A 87 6.35 1.61 -11.91
CA ILE A 87 7.55 2.40 -12.15
C ILE A 87 7.47 3.01 -13.54
N ARG A 88 7.52 4.35 -13.64
CA ARG A 88 7.49 5.05 -14.94
C ARG A 88 8.70 5.95 -15.09
N PRO A 89 9.31 6.02 -16.28
CA PRO A 89 10.37 6.98 -16.53
C PRO A 89 9.78 8.40 -16.53
N VAL A 90 10.47 9.31 -15.86
CA VAL A 90 10.18 10.76 -15.91
C VAL A 90 11.21 11.43 -16.83
N ARG A 91 12.49 11.05 -16.69
CA ARG A 91 13.61 11.42 -17.56
C ARG A 91 14.53 10.20 -17.74
N GLU A 92 15.65 10.37 -18.44
CA GLU A 92 16.61 9.29 -18.69
C GLU A 92 17.11 8.65 -17.38
N ASP A 93 17.50 9.47 -16.41
CA ASP A 93 18.02 9.02 -15.11
C ASP A 93 17.04 9.23 -13.94
N GLU A 94 15.75 9.44 -14.23
CA GLU A 94 14.74 9.75 -13.22
C GLU A 94 13.46 8.94 -13.45
N SER A 95 12.92 8.36 -12.39
CA SER A 95 11.71 7.54 -12.44
C SER A 95 10.73 7.90 -11.32
N SER A 96 9.45 7.68 -11.57
CA SER A 96 8.40 7.72 -10.55
C SER A 96 8.08 6.31 -10.08
N LEU A 97 7.93 6.13 -8.78
CA LEU A 97 7.56 4.90 -8.10
C LEU A 97 6.22 5.10 -7.38
N SER A 98 5.20 4.35 -7.76
CA SER A 98 3.92 4.33 -7.06
C SER A 98 3.64 2.95 -6.51
N ILE A 99 3.23 2.87 -5.24
CA ILE A 99 2.93 1.61 -4.56
C ILE A 99 1.52 1.69 -4.00
N ARG A 100 0.68 0.73 -4.37
CA ARG A 100 -0.62 0.52 -3.73
C ARG A 100 -0.56 -0.76 -2.91
N ILE A 101 -0.92 -0.65 -1.65
CA ILE A 101 -0.90 -1.75 -0.69
C ILE A 101 -2.35 -2.13 -0.39
N TYR A 102 -2.71 -3.37 -0.65
CA TYR A 102 -4.00 -3.93 -0.25
C TYR A 102 -3.76 -4.98 0.82
N GLN A 103 -4.49 -4.91 1.93
CA GLN A 103 -4.38 -5.86 3.02
C GLN A 103 -5.69 -6.59 3.21
N THR A 104 -5.57 -7.87 3.52
CA THR A 104 -6.70 -8.74 3.88
C THR A 104 -6.30 -9.53 5.12
N THR A 105 -7.09 -9.45 6.18
CA THR A 105 -6.93 -10.34 7.33
C THR A 105 -7.38 -11.74 6.95
N LEU A 106 -6.74 -12.73 7.55
CA LEU A 106 -7.23 -14.09 7.55
C LEU A 106 -7.68 -14.42 8.97
N GLU A 107 -8.90 -14.91 9.12
CA GLU A 107 -9.52 -15.14 10.41
C GLU A 107 -10.38 -16.41 10.37
N LYS A 108 -10.61 -17.00 11.54
CA LYS A 108 -11.54 -18.15 11.65
C LYS A 108 -12.99 -17.72 11.54
N ASN A 109 -13.29 -16.48 11.89
CA ASN A 109 -14.66 -15.95 11.96
C ASN A 109 -14.74 -14.67 11.12
N LEU A 110 -15.58 -14.72 10.07
CA LEU A 110 -15.81 -13.66 9.09
C LEU A 110 -16.23 -12.31 9.72
N TYR A 111 -16.74 -12.30 10.95
CA TYR A 111 -17.04 -11.05 11.66
C TYR A 111 -15.81 -10.16 11.87
N TYR A 112 -14.60 -10.76 11.93
CA TYR A 112 -13.33 -10.06 12.08
C TYR A 112 -12.59 -9.88 10.74
N HIS A 113 -13.28 -10.09 9.62
CA HIS A 113 -12.71 -9.89 8.30
C HIS A 113 -12.51 -8.40 8.03
N GLU A 114 -11.27 -8.02 7.78
CA GLU A 114 -10.89 -6.68 7.36
C GLU A 114 -10.11 -6.79 6.05
N GLU A 115 -10.60 -6.11 5.02
CA GLU A 115 -9.87 -5.92 3.78
C GLU A 115 -9.97 -4.49 3.26
N GLY A 116 -8.94 -4.02 2.59
CA GLY A 116 -8.92 -2.67 2.06
C GLY A 116 -7.56 -2.18 1.64
N ILE A 117 -7.56 -0.96 1.12
CA ILE A 117 -6.33 -0.21 0.85
C ILE A 117 -5.70 0.12 2.20
N CYS A 118 -4.41 -0.20 2.34
CA CYS A 118 -3.66 0.10 3.55
C CYS A 118 -3.25 1.57 3.53
N GLU A 119 -3.69 2.32 4.55
CA GLU A 119 -3.40 3.75 4.74
C GLU A 119 -2.21 3.98 5.70
N ASP A 120 -1.49 2.93 6.09
CA ASP A 120 -0.31 3.04 6.93
C ASP A 120 0.87 3.63 6.16
N ASN A 121 1.04 4.95 6.31
CA ASN A 121 2.16 5.68 5.71
C ASN A 121 3.53 5.15 6.19
N SER A 122 3.63 4.62 7.41
CA SER A 122 4.90 4.05 7.91
C SER A 122 5.28 2.81 7.12
N LEU A 123 4.31 1.95 6.82
CA LEU A 123 4.52 0.77 5.98
C LEU A 123 4.90 1.18 4.55
N TYR A 124 4.22 2.18 3.98
CA TYR A 124 4.56 2.70 2.65
C TYR A 124 6.01 3.19 2.58
N GLN A 125 6.41 4.05 3.53
CA GLN A 125 7.78 4.58 3.60
C GLN A 125 8.81 3.48 3.84
N ALA A 126 8.50 2.48 4.66
CA ALA A 126 9.39 1.35 4.90
C ALA A 126 9.64 0.55 3.61
N ILE A 127 8.61 0.30 2.81
CA ILE A 127 8.74 -0.41 1.53
C ILE A 127 9.56 0.42 0.54
N ILE A 128 9.28 1.72 0.41
CA ILE A 128 10.05 2.60 -0.49
C ILE A 128 11.53 2.59 -0.12
N ARG A 129 11.86 2.84 1.15
CA ARG A 129 13.26 2.83 1.61
C ARG A 129 13.92 1.48 1.36
N GLY A 130 13.21 0.39 1.67
CA GLY A 130 13.72 -0.96 1.41
C GLY A 130 14.03 -1.23 -0.06
N ILE A 131 13.23 -0.71 -1.00
CA ILE A 131 13.52 -0.78 -2.44
C ILE A 131 14.77 0.03 -2.77
N LEU A 132 14.87 1.26 -2.29
CA LEU A 132 15.99 2.15 -2.62
C LEU A 132 17.33 1.66 -2.07
N ASP A 133 17.31 1.04 -0.89
CA ASP A 133 18.46 0.46 -0.19
C ASP A 133 18.84 -0.93 -0.70
N THR A 134 18.08 -1.51 -1.64
CA THR A 134 18.45 -2.77 -2.28
C THR A 134 19.59 -2.52 -3.27
N GLU A 135 20.65 -3.32 -3.15
CA GLU A 135 21.82 -3.32 -4.05
C GLU A 135 21.50 -3.90 -5.43
#